data_AF-A0A9D2CZK8-F1
#
_entry.id   AF-A0A9D2CZK8-F1
#
_cell.length_a   1.000
_cell.length_b   1.000
_cell.length_c   1.000
_cell.angle_alpha   90.00
_cell.angle_beta   90.00
_cell.angle_gamma   90.00
#
_symmetry.space_group_name_H-M   'P 1'
#
loop_
_entity.id
_entity.type
_entity.pdbx_description
1 polymer ?
#
loop_
_entity_poly.entity_id
_entity_poly.type
_entity_poly.pdbx_seq_one_letter_code
_entity_poly.pdbx_strand_id
1 'polypeptide(L)'
;MNAPVNTYALLASFWEDLKSGSGGPTMIVLMIVAALAIVLIAAVLILFCRRSKIVLDEGDGRKRTIRTGRYKAVKLPQLSKEGYTFGGWYKDAALTEKAEDIVQASSKNLVFYAKWIKEGAEKVTAPAEDAVLTAAEEVQPPEEPAPAEESLSEENAEVREERAEEDVSDAGAPSEETPAEETPAEDAHTPPTKAEESAAEEAPTEELSEEEAAEAPAEGSPAEETEEETEEEDENETSEGDEIDNALVTLVSGTKVFVQYRRSFRARLIQSDEDMKEYYNRLRSELLSYAGVKERVSWNYDSFNVGRKQFAKVNANRRSLILYLALPPAEVDEKYAFRDVSEKKRYAAVPVRYKVTGSRSFKYACELIEQAAAKFGLDYKRFEETLEIPYEEREALIKQKLIKVYAKRETGETVTEEELEKYIEEGATVESLSAYTVTDRVSVNEAEILISDATAKQLVALAEEASAPRAQGARAKRSYVNLDTVSANFREGDRVDLAALQAKGLVEKKATAYKVLARGSLDKSLIIEANDFSLPAVKMIALTGGKVIKIKKD
;
A
#
# COMPACT_ATOMS: atom_id res chain seq x y z
N MET A 1 -5.07 -61.39 -32.18
CA MET A 1 -6.15 -60.37 -32.30
C MET A 1 -6.40 -59.83 -30.91
N ASN A 2 -6.03 -58.60 -30.62
CA ASN A 2 -6.23 -58.02 -29.30
C ASN A 2 -7.40 -57.03 -29.39
N ALA A 3 -8.44 -57.25 -28.59
CA ALA A 3 -9.54 -56.29 -28.49
C ALA A 3 -9.04 -55.02 -27.77
N PRO A 4 -9.49 -53.82 -28.16
CA PRO A 4 -9.16 -52.60 -27.44
C PRO A 4 -9.79 -52.63 -26.04
N VAL A 5 -8.99 -52.37 -25.01
CA VAL A 5 -9.48 -52.27 -23.63
C VAL A 5 -10.34 -51.01 -23.53
N ASN A 6 -11.65 -51.17 -23.34
CA ASN A 6 -12.58 -50.05 -23.28
C ASN A 6 -12.44 -49.28 -21.96
N THR A 7 -11.67 -48.19 -21.98
CA THR A 7 -11.37 -47.34 -20.83
C THR A 7 -12.62 -46.74 -20.17
N TYR A 8 -13.70 -46.53 -20.93
CA TYR A 8 -14.97 -46.06 -20.39
C TYR A 8 -15.63 -47.08 -19.44
N ALA A 9 -15.43 -48.39 -19.65
CA ALA A 9 -15.96 -49.42 -18.75
C ALA A 9 -15.28 -49.37 -17.37
N LEU A 10 -13.97 -49.10 -17.34
CA LEU A 10 -13.20 -48.94 -16.09
C LEU A 10 -13.58 -47.66 -15.34
N LEU A 11 -13.85 -46.56 -16.07
CA LEU A 11 -14.34 -45.30 -15.49
C LEU A 11 -15.79 -45.41 -14.96
N ALA A 12 -16.64 -46.21 -15.61
CA ALA A 12 -18.00 -46.47 -15.15
C ALA A 12 -17.99 -47.30 -13.85
N SER A 13 -17.29 -48.43 -13.81
CA SER A 13 -17.18 -49.26 -12.59
C SER A 13 -16.52 -48.51 -11.44
N PHE A 14 -15.54 -47.63 -11.72
CA PHE A 14 -14.91 -46.77 -10.73
C PHE A 14 -15.89 -45.83 -10.02
N TRP A 15 -16.84 -45.21 -10.76
CA TRP A 15 -17.87 -44.35 -10.18
C TRP A 15 -18.91 -45.13 -9.37
N GLU A 16 -19.10 -46.42 -9.67
CA GLU A 16 -20.07 -47.29 -9.01
C GLU A 16 -19.47 -47.91 -7.72
N ASP A 17 -18.21 -48.36 -7.76
CA ASP A 17 -17.42 -48.71 -6.57
C ASP A 17 -17.38 -47.55 -5.57
N LEU A 18 -17.05 -46.34 -6.04
CA LEU A 18 -16.93 -45.13 -5.20
C LEU A 18 -18.26 -44.75 -4.52
N LYS A 19 -19.40 -44.99 -5.17
CA LYS A 19 -20.75 -44.80 -4.60
C LYS A 19 -21.15 -45.91 -3.63
N SER A 20 -20.73 -47.15 -3.89
CA SER A 20 -21.10 -48.32 -3.08
C SER A 20 -20.45 -48.31 -1.69
N GLY A 21 -19.30 -47.63 -1.55
CA GLY A 21 -18.48 -47.70 -0.33
C GLY A 21 -17.88 -49.09 -0.06
N SER A 22 -17.95 -50.02 -1.02
CA SER A 22 -17.45 -51.37 -0.84
C SER A 22 -15.92 -51.40 -0.76
N GLY A 23 -15.38 -52.23 0.12
CA GLY A 23 -13.94 -52.34 0.38
C GLY A 23 -13.17 -53.11 -0.70
N GLY A 24 -13.41 -52.81 -1.97
CA GLY A 24 -12.76 -53.45 -3.11
C GLY A 24 -11.23 -53.28 -3.09
N PRO A 25 -10.46 -54.18 -3.75
CA PRO A 25 -9.00 -54.08 -3.79
C PRO A 25 -8.51 -52.77 -4.44
N THR A 26 -9.31 -52.20 -5.35
CA THR A 26 -9.17 -50.85 -5.93
C THR A 26 -9.15 -49.76 -4.86
N MET A 27 -10.14 -49.76 -3.96
CA MET A 27 -10.23 -48.81 -2.84
C MET A 27 -9.11 -49.01 -1.81
N ILE A 28 -8.68 -50.24 -1.56
CA ILE A 28 -7.54 -50.54 -0.68
C ILE A 28 -6.24 -49.95 -1.24
N VAL A 29 -5.98 -50.10 -2.55
CA VAL A 29 -4.80 -49.49 -3.20
C VAL A 29 -4.88 -47.97 -3.16
N LEU A 30 -6.04 -47.36 -3.41
CA LEU A 30 -6.24 -45.91 -3.28
C LEU A 30 -5.99 -45.40 -1.85
N MET A 31 -6.47 -46.12 -0.83
CA MET A 31 -6.20 -45.80 0.58
C MET A 31 -4.71 -45.87 0.91
N ILE A 32 -3.97 -46.85 0.37
CA ILE A 32 -2.51 -46.97 0.55
C ILE A 32 -1.78 -45.81 -0.14
N VAL A 33 -2.16 -45.45 -1.38
CA VAL A 33 -1.56 -44.32 -2.11
C VAL A 33 -1.85 -42.98 -1.41
N ALA A 34 -3.08 -42.78 -0.92
CA ALA A 34 -3.45 -41.61 -0.13
C ALA A 34 -2.67 -41.54 1.19
N ALA A 35 -2.51 -42.66 1.91
CA ALA A 35 -1.71 -42.72 3.13
C ALA A 35 -0.23 -42.40 2.86
N LEU A 36 0.36 -42.91 1.78
CA LEU A 36 1.72 -42.58 1.37
C LEU A 36 1.86 -41.10 0.99
N ALA A 37 0.89 -40.52 0.30
CA ALA A 37 0.86 -39.09 0.00
C ALA A 37 0.78 -38.23 1.27
N ILE A 38 -0.07 -38.61 2.23
CA ILE A 38 -0.18 -37.94 3.55
C ILE A 38 1.14 -38.06 4.34
N VAL A 39 1.80 -39.21 4.33
CA VAL A 39 3.13 -39.39 4.96
C VAL A 39 4.21 -38.54 4.28
N LEU A 40 4.16 -38.41 2.95
CA LEU A 40 5.10 -37.56 2.19
C LEU A 40 4.85 -36.07 2.49
N ILE A 41 3.59 -35.63 2.51
CA ILE A 41 3.18 -34.27 2.93
C ILE A 41 3.63 -34.01 4.38
N ALA A 42 3.43 -34.96 5.30
CA ALA A 42 3.89 -34.85 6.68
C ALA A 42 5.43 -34.76 6.78
N ALA A 43 6.18 -35.54 5.99
CA ALA A 43 7.64 -35.45 5.93
C ALA A 43 8.13 -34.09 5.38
N VAL A 44 7.45 -33.55 4.36
CA VAL A 44 7.70 -32.20 3.82
C VAL A 44 7.37 -31.12 4.85
N LEU A 45 6.25 -31.23 5.57
CA LEU A 45 5.90 -30.33 6.67
C LEU A 45 6.90 -30.40 7.82
N ILE A 46 7.37 -31.59 8.20
CA ILE A 46 8.43 -31.78 9.22
C ILE A 46 9.74 -31.14 8.75
N LEU A 47 10.10 -31.28 7.47
CA LEU A 47 11.25 -30.58 6.88
C LEU A 47 11.08 -29.05 6.94
N PHE A 48 9.91 -28.52 6.58
CA PHE A 48 9.60 -27.09 6.66
C PHE A 48 9.64 -26.55 8.11
N CYS A 49 9.18 -27.36 9.07
CA CYS A 49 9.19 -27.07 10.50
C CYS A 49 10.58 -27.14 11.18
N ARG A 50 11.64 -27.53 10.47
CA ARG A 50 13.03 -27.43 10.98
C ARG A 50 13.49 -25.97 11.02
N ARG A 51 13.11 -25.29 12.11
CA ARG A 51 13.54 -23.93 12.49
C ARG A 51 15.06 -23.88 12.72
N SER A 52 15.72 -22.90 12.13
CA SER A 52 17.14 -22.61 12.36
C SER A 52 17.32 -21.79 13.64
N LYS A 53 18.46 -21.97 14.32
CA LYS A 53 18.86 -21.17 15.49
C LYS A 53 20.02 -20.27 15.11
N ILE A 54 19.91 -18.99 15.43
CA ILE A 54 21.03 -18.05 15.46
C ILE A 54 21.38 -17.84 16.93
N VAL A 55 22.64 -18.05 17.31
CA VAL A 55 23.15 -17.83 18.66
C VAL A 55 24.04 -16.60 18.63
N LEU A 56 23.74 -15.63 19.50
CA LEU A 56 24.53 -14.43 19.70
C LEU A 56 25.29 -14.59 21.02
N ASP A 57 26.61 -14.61 20.97
CA ASP A 57 27.51 -14.60 22.11
C ASP A 57 27.82 -13.13 22.44
N GLU A 58 27.18 -12.58 23.47
CA GLU A 58 27.20 -11.16 23.83
C GLU A 58 28.48 -10.79 24.63
N GLY A 59 29.33 -11.77 24.92
CA GLY A 59 30.45 -11.67 25.86
C GLY A 59 30.06 -12.11 27.28
N ASP A 60 31.04 -12.24 28.17
CA ASP A 60 30.88 -12.57 29.60
C ASP A 60 30.00 -13.82 29.86
N GLY A 61 29.99 -14.77 28.93
CA GLY A 61 29.18 -16.00 28.98
C GLY A 61 27.69 -15.85 28.62
N ARG A 62 27.23 -14.65 28.25
CA ARG A 62 25.82 -14.38 27.91
C ARG A 62 25.51 -14.79 26.47
N LYS A 63 24.59 -15.75 26.31
CA LYS A 63 24.20 -16.33 25.00
C LYS A 63 22.72 -16.17 24.70
N ARG A 64 22.40 -15.30 23.74
CA ARG A 64 21.03 -15.02 23.29
C ARG A 64 20.70 -15.82 22.04
N THR A 65 19.67 -16.66 22.09
CA THR A 65 19.26 -17.50 20.93
C THR A 65 18.03 -16.93 20.23
N ILE A 66 18.18 -16.53 18.97
CA ILE A 66 17.08 -16.18 18.08
C ILE A 66 16.63 -17.43 17.32
N ARG A 67 15.36 -17.80 17.42
CA ARG A 67 14.74 -18.90 16.66
C ARG A 67 14.07 -18.31 15.43
N THR A 68 14.42 -18.77 14.24
CA THR A 68 13.93 -18.20 12.97
C THR A 68 13.54 -19.28 11.96
N GLY A 69 12.80 -18.89 10.92
CA GLY A 69 12.55 -19.73 9.75
C GLY A 69 13.80 -19.83 8.88
N ARG A 70 13.90 -20.89 8.06
CA ARG A 70 14.96 -20.96 7.04
C ARG A 70 14.84 -19.80 6.05
N TYR A 71 15.97 -19.31 5.57
CA TYR A 71 16.14 -18.25 4.56
C TYR A 71 15.54 -16.88 4.91
N LYS A 72 14.94 -16.71 6.09
CA LYS A 72 14.48 -15.41 6.58
C LYS A 72 15.66 -14.53 6.97
N ALA A 73 15.67 -13.30 6.47
CA ALA A 73 16.57 -12.24 6.93
C ALA A 73 16.29 -11.86 8.39
N VAL A 74 17.35 -11.77 9.20
CA VAL A 74 17.29 -11.39 10.62
C VAL A 74 18.25 -10.22 10.83
N LYS A 75 17.70 -9.05 11.20
CA LYS A 75 18.51 -7.92 11.65
C LYS A 75 19.11 -8.24 13.01
N LEU A 76 20.43 -8.10 13.14
CA LEU A 76 21.14 -8.32 14.40
C LEU A 76 20.92 -7.11 15.35
N PRO A 77 20.77 -7.32 16.66
CA PRO A 77 20.58 -6.23 17.60
C PRO A 77 21.89 -5.49 17.82
N GLN A 78 21.87 -4.16 17.79
CA GLN A 78 22.96 -3.35 18.35
C GLN A 78 22.87 -3.42 19.88
N LEU A 79 24.02 -3.55 20.54
CA LEU A 79 24.12 -3.64 22.00
C LEU A 79 24.82 -2.39 22.56
N SER A 80 24.50 -2.04 23.81
CA SER A 80 25.14 -0.94 24.56
C SER A 80 25.53 -1.46 25.94
N LYS A 81 26.78 -1.19 26.36
CA LYS A 81 27.33 -1.62 27.65
C LYS A 81 28.11 -0.46 28.26
N GLU A 82 27.87 -0.17 29.53
CA GLU A 82 28.53 0.94 30.23
C GLU A 82 30.06 0.75 30.21
N GLY A 83 30.79 1.77 29.73
CA GLY A 83 32.25 1.74 29.55
C GLY A 83 32.78 0.93 28.36
N TYR A 84 31.91 0.41 27.48
CA TYR A 84 32.31 -0.37 26.31
C TYR A 84 31.50 -0.04 25.05
N THR A 85 32.18 0.49 24.03
CA THR A 85 31.62 0.74 22.70
C THR A 85 31.46 -0.58 21.93
N PHE A 86 30.27 -0.79 21.34
CA PHE A 86 29.97 -1.99 20.56
C PHE A 86 30.56 -1.90 19.15
N GLY A 87 31.52 -2.76 18.83
CA GLY A 87 32.24 -2.80 17.55
C GLY A 87 31.55 -3.62 16.45
N GLY A 88 30.35 -4.14 16.70
CA GLY A 88 29.59 -4.97 15.76
C GLY A 88 29.71 -6.48 16.02
N TRP A 89 29.02 -7.24 15.18
CA TRP A 89 28.97 -8.70 15.21
C TRP A 89 30.03 -9.31 14.29
N TYR A 90 30.57 -10.46 14.69
CA TYR A 90 31.59 -11.22 13.97
C TYR A 90 31.18 -12.69 13.82
N LYS A 91 31.58 -13.33 12.71
CA LYS A 91 31.27 -14.74 12.40
C LYS A 91 32.15 -15.74 13.18
N ASP A 92 33.30 -15.28 13.66
CA ASP A 92 34.35 -16.07 14.30
C ASP A 92 34.68 -15.59 15.72
N ALA A 93 35.16 -16.50 16.56
CA ALA A 93 35.55 -16.19 17.94
C ALA A 93 36.85 -15.37 18.05
N ALA A 94 37.63 -15.26 16.97
CA ALA A 94 38.84 -14.42 16.90
C ALA A 94 38.53 -12.97 16.44
N LEU A 95 37.26 -12.66 16.13
CA LEU A 95 36.79 -11.33 15.74
C LEU A 95 37.51 -10.75 14.51
N THR A 96 37.74 -11.61 13.52
CA THR A 96 38.39 -11.31 12.23
C THR A 96 37.38 -11.10 11.09
N GLU A 97 36.36 -11.94 10.97
CA GLU A 97 35.31 -11.83 9.96
C GLU A 97 34.09 -11.06 10.49
N LYS A 98 33.97 -9.79 10.09
CA LYS A 98 32.78 -8.98 10.44
C LYS A 98 31.52 -9.54 9.78
N ALA A 99 30.40 -9.53 10.50
CA ALA A 99 29.08 -9.84 9.99
C ALA A 99 28.32 -8.59 9.53
N GLU A 100 27.42 -8.75 8.57
CA GLU A 100 26.45 -7.74 8.15
C GLU A 100 25.36 -7.54 9.22
N ASP A 101 24.79 -6.34 9.29
CA ASP A 101 23.71 -6.03 10.25
C ASP A 101 22.41 -6.81 9.97
N ILE A 102 22.27 -7.39 8.77
CA ILE A 102 21.16 -8.26 8.38
C ILE A 102 21.75 -9.58 7.89
N VAL A 103 21.43 -10.68 8.57
CA VAL A 103 21.93 -12.02 8.24
C VAL A 103 20.79 -12.89 7.71
N GLN A 104 21.00 -13.56 6.58
CA GLN A 104 20.07 -14.56 6.08
C GLN A 104 20.23 -15.90 6.82
N ALA A 105 19.13 -16.41 7.41
CA ALA A 105 19.17 -17.65 8.19
C ALA A 105 19.39 -18.90 7.32
N SER A 106 20.56 -19.53 7.42
CA SER A 106 20.88 -20.75 6.67
C SER A 106 20.19 -22.02 7.23
N SER A 107 20.40 -23.17 6.57
CA SER A 107 19.95 -24.50 7.02
C SER A 107 20.77 -25.06 8.20
N LYS A 108 21.96 -24.50 8.44
CA LYS A 108 22.80 -24.73 9.62
C LYS A 108 22.49 -23.67 10.69
N ASN A 109 22.73 -24.00 11.97
CA ASN A 109 22.72 -22.98 13.02
C ASN A 109 23.93 -22.05 12.83
N LEU A 110 23.73 -20.74 13.06
CA LEU A 110 24.78 -19.74 12.99
C LEU A 110 25.14 -19.26 14.40
N VAL A 111 26.40 -18.92 14.61
CA VAL A 111 26.89 -18.30 15.85
C VAL A 111 27.57 -16.99 15.48
N PHE A 112 27.29 -15.93 16.24
CA PHE A 112 27.93 -14.62 16.08
C PHE A 112 28.47 -14.13 17.42
N TYR A 113 29.58 -13.41 17.38
CA TYR A 113 30.32 -12.93 18.54
C TYR A 113 30.31 -11.40 18.59
N ALA A 114 30.01 -10.83 19.75
CA ALA A 114 30.02 -9.38 19.98
C ALA A 114 31.46 -8.86 20.18
N LYS A 115 31.88 -7.88 19.39
CA LYS A 115 33.13 -7.15 19.61
C LYS A 115 32.88 -5.94 20.52
N TRP A 116 33.69 -5.81 21.57
CA TRP A 116 33.61 -4.71 22.53
C TRP A 116 34.94 -3.96 22.59
N ILE A 117 34.89 -2.62 22.56
CA ILE A 117 36.03 -1.73 22.68
C ILE A 117 35.88 -1.00 24.02
N LYS A 118 36.86 -1.11 24.91
CA LYS A 118 36.80 -0.45 26.23
C LYS A 118 37.13 1.04 26.08
N GLU A 119 36.27 1.92 26.60
CA GLU A 119 36.63 3.34 26.75
C GLU A 119 37.58 3.48 27.95
N GLY A 120 38.79 4.01 27.71
CA GLY A 120 39.85 4.13 28.73
C GLY A 120 41.08 3.24 28.50
N ALA A 121 41.59 3.20 27.27
CA ALA A 121 42.98 2.89 26.97
C ALA A 121 43.63 4.15 26.38
N GLU A 122 44.80 4.53 26.88
CA GLU A 122 45.27 5.92 26.84
C GLU A 122 45.86 6.38 25.50
N LYS A 123 45.79 7.70 25.29
CA LYS A 123 46.78 8.48 24.55
C LYS A 123 47.37 9.54 25.50
N VAL A 124 48.52 10.08 25.10
CA VAL A 124 49.12 11.39 25.48
C VAL A 124 50.33 11.32 26.43
N THR A 125 51.45 11.89 25.93
CA THR A 125 52.68 12.39 26.60
C THR A 125 53.62 11.47 27.40
N ALA A 126 54.89 11.45 26.96
CA ALA A 126 56.02 11.80 27.85
C ALA A 126 56.11 13.35 27.95
N PRO A 127 56.68 13.91 29.02
CA PRO A 127 58.14 14.08 29.08
C PRO A 127 58.79 13.59 30.40
N ALA A 128 60.10 13.83 30.53
CA ALA A 128 60.97 13.47 31.65
C ALA A 128 60.91 14.54 32.80
N GLU A 129 61.69 14.56 33.89
CA GLU A 129 63.08 14.11 34.18
C GLU A 129 63.28 13.65 35.65
N ASP A 130 64.48 13.11 35.95
CA ASP A 130 65.10 12.77 37.25
C ASP A 130 64.46 11.68 38.17
N ALA A 131 65.19 10.94 39.03
CA ALA A 131 66.58 10.42 39.08
C ALA A 131 66.69 9.47 40.33
N VAL A 132 67.71 8.66 40.66
CA VAL A 132 69.02 8.21 40.11
C VAL A 132 69.23 6.75 40.59
N LEU A 133 69.89 5.84 39.84
CA LEU A 133 70.93 4.87 40.32
C LEU A 133 71.33 3.78 39.28
N THR A 134 72.54 3.91 38.71
CA THR A 134 73.56 2.86 38.38
C THR A 134 73.18 1.57 37.63
N ALA A 135 73.95 1.07 36.64
CA ALA A 135 75.20 1.57 36.01
C ALA A 135 75.50 0.85 34.66
N ALA A 136 76.35 1.47 33.82
CA ALA A 136 77.21 0.89 32.74
C ALA A 136 76.52 0.11 31.58
N GLU A 137 77.00 0.07 30.32
CA GLU A 137 78.15 0.64 29.55
C GLU A 137 77.85 0.37 28.03
N GLU A 138 78.30 1.10 27.00
CA GLU A 138 78.90 2.45 26.88
C GLU A 138 78.83 2.97 25.40
N VAL A 139 79.17 4.26 25.17
CA VAL A 139 79.96 4.89 24.06
C VAL A 139 79.81 4.44 22.58
N GLN A 140 79.73 5.31 21.54
CA GLN A 140 79.40 6.76 21.33
C GLN A 140 79.23 7.05 19.78
N PRO A 141 78.89 8.29 19.30
CA PRO A 141 78.49 8.59 17.90
C PRO A 141 79.66 9.17 17.02
N PRO A 142 79.51 9.94 15.90
CA PRO A 142 78.75 11.22 15.73
C PRO A 142 78.07 11.47 14.34
N GLU A 143 77.62 12.73 14.13
CA GLU A 143 77.41 13.49 12.86
C GLU A 143 76.08 13.44 12.02
N GLU A 144 75.90 14.53 11.26
CA GLU A 144 74.76 15.05 10.46
C GLU A 144 75.04 14.95 8.92
N PRO A 145 74.28 15.56 7.97
CA PRO A 145 72.82 15.58 7.74
C PRO A 145 72.37 15.39 6.25
N ALA A 146 71.16 14.85 6.02
CA ALA A 146 70.37 15.02 4.77
C ALA A 146 71.06 14.58 3.43
N PRO A 147 70.67 15.04 2.21
CA PRO A 147 69.34 14.97 1.55
C PRO A 147 69.31 14.23 0.18
N ALA A 148 68.11 13.74 -0.20
CA ALA A 148 67.50 13.72 -1.56
C ALA A 148 68.06 12.92 -2.79
N GLU A 149 67.12 12.67 -3.73
CA GLU A 149 67.22 12.44 -5.20
C GLU A 149 67.43 11.03 -5.83
N GLU A 150 66.88 10.92 -7.07
CA GLU A 150 66.93 9.94 -8.19
C GLU A 150 67.24 8.44 -7.98
N SER A 151 66.50 7.51 -8.61
CA SER A 151 66.75 7.11 -10.03
C SER A 151 65.71 6.11 -10.60
N LEU A 152 65.78 5.86 -11.93
CA LEU A 152 64.97 4.91 -12.73
C LEU A 152 65.81 3.69 -13.21
N SER A 153 65.29 2.90 -14.17
CA SER A 153 65.85 1.67 -14.80
C SER A 153 65.75 0.40 -13.91
N GLU A 154 65.00 -0.66 -14.27
CA GLU A 154 65.21 -1.72 -15.29
C GLU A 154 66.10 -2.88 -14.75
N GLU A 155 66.00 -4.16 -15.17
CA GLU A 155 65.46 -4.74 -16.42
C GLU A 155 64.96 -6.21 -16.23
N ASN A 156 64.13 -6.71 -17.17
CA ASN A 156 63.84 -8.10 -17.64
C ASN A 156 64.01 -9.34 -16.71
N ALA A 157 63.19 -10.41 -16.76
CA ALA A 157 62.63 -11.18 -17.90
C ALA A 157 61.52 -12.16 -17.38
N GLU A 158 60.62 -12.82 -18.16
CA GLU A 158 60.29 -12.82 -19.59
C GLU A 158 58.86 -13.40 -19.83
N VAL A 159 58.08 -12.80 -20.76
CA VAL A 159 57.31 -13.41 -21.90
C VAL A 159 56.27 -14.55 -21.61
N ARG A 160 55.00 -14.51 -22.07
CA ARG A 160 54.23 -13.79 -23.16
C ARG A 160 52.72 -13.68 -22.74
N GLU A 161 51.71 -12.96 -23.30
CA GLU A 161 51.30 -12.39 -24.63
C GLU A 161 51.04 -13.46 -25.74
N GLU A 162 50.21 -13.35 -26.80
CA GLU A 162 49.55 -12.27 -27.58
C GLU A 162 48.06 -12.59 -27.95
N ARG A 163 47.27 -11.77 -28.68
CA ARG A 163 46.85 -10.35 -28.50
C ARG A 163 46.04 -9.79 -29.71
N ALA A 164 44.83 -9.28 -29.44
CA ALA A 164 44.09 -8.21 -30.18
C ALA A 164 43.84 -8.35 -31.72
N GLU A 165 43.52 -7.22 -32.38
CA GLU A 165 42.71 -7.03 -33.61
C GLU A 165 43.48 -6.33 -34.79
N GLU A 166 42.74 -5.80 -35.79
CA GLU A 166 43.12 -4.90 -36.92
C GLU A 166 43.65 -5.54 -38.25
N ASP A 167 43.44 -5.03 -39.50
CA ASP A 167 42.28 -4.36 -40.16
C ASP A 167 42.41 -4.31 -41.75
N VAL A 168 41.32 -3.96 -42.47
CA VAL A 168 41.09 -3.39 -43.85
C VAL A 168 41.65 -3.96 -45.19
N SER A 169 40.69 -4.18 -46.15
CA SER A 169 40.70 -3.85 -47.61
C SER A 169 41.60 -4.68 -48.61
N ASP A 170 41.41 -4.71 -49.95
CA ASP A 170 40.53 -4.00 -50.92
C ASP A 170 40.24 -4.80 -52.25
N ALA A 171 39.21 -4.36 -53.00
CA ALA A 171 38.91 -4.42 -54.45
C ALA A 171 38.92 -5.71 -55.33
N GLY A 172 37.84 -5.88 -56.13
CA GLY A 172 37.77 -6.72 -57.35
C GLY A 172 36.35 -6.90 -57.94
N ALA A 173 36.10 -6.41 -59.16
CA ALA A 173 34.80 -6.44 -59.90
C ALA A 173 34.94 -7.23 -61.25
N PRO A 174 33.93 -7.39 -62.17
CA PRO A 174 32.57 -6.79 -62.24
C PRO A 174 31.43 -7.75 -62.72
N SER A 175 30.23 -7.18 -63.01
CA SER A 175 29.09 -7.72 -63.83
C SER A 175 28.39 -9.02 -63.36
N GLU A 176 27.08 -9.25 -63.49
CA GLU A 176 25.88 -8.45 -63.87
C GLU A 176 24.63 -9.18 -63.24
N GLU A 177 23.32 -8.99 -63.51
CA GLU A 177 22.52 -8.41 -64.61
C GLU A 177 21.11 -7.96 -64.07
N THR A 178 20.10 -7.83 -64.94
CA THR A 178 18.62 -7.72 -64.68
C THR A 178 17.89 -8.65 -65.70
N PRO A 179 16.56 -8.66 -66.01
CA PRO A 179 15.30 -8.05 -65.49
C PRO A 179 14.44 -9.10 -64.71
N ALA A 180 13.16 -8.97 -64.32
CA ALA A 180 11.92 -8.29 -64.79
C ALA A 180 11.16 -8.96 -65.96
N GLU A 181 9.83 -8.76 -65.99
CA GLU A 181 8.82 -9.36 -66.91
C GLU A 181 8.62 -10.90 -66.80
N GLU A 182 7.49 -11.51 -67.21
CA GLU A 182 6.37 -11.01 -68.04
C GLU A 182 4.99 -11.05 -67.36
N THR A 183 4.14 -10.10 -67.73
CA THR A 183 2.69 -10.32 -67.92
C THR A 183 2.39 -10.27 -69.42
N PRO A 184 1.57 -11.18 -69.96
CA PRO A 184 0.30 -10.74 -70.58
C PRO A 184 -0.91 -11.31 -69.81
N ALA A 185 -2.11 -10.70 -69.79
CA ALA A 185 -2.98 -10.30 -70.90
C ALA A 185 -3.50 -11.50 -71.73
N GLU A 186 -4.74 -11.53 -72.24
CA GLU A 186 -5.72 -10.43 -72.37
C GLU A 186 -7.17 -10.95 -72.44
N ASP A 187 -8.08 -9.98 -72.56
CA ASP A 187 -9.31 -10.00 -73.36
C ASP A 187 -10.67 -10.12 -72.63
N ALA A 188 -11.68 -9.52 -73.26
CA ALA A 188 -12.95 -9.14 -72.65
C ALA A 188 -14.16 -9.84 -73.30
N HIS A 189 -15.26 -9.99 -72.56
CA HIS A 189 -16.56 -9.46 -72.99
C HIS A 189 -17.67 -9.59 -71.93
N THR A 190 -18.68 -8.72 -72.05
CA THR A 190 -20.01 -8.82 -71.41
C THR A 190 -21.11 -8.63 -72.48
N PRO A 191 -22.41 -8.91 -72.20
CA PRO A 191 -22.98 -9.85 -71.23
C PRO A 191 -23.62 -11.07 -71.96
N PRO A 192 -24.88 -11.13 -72.49
CA PRO A 192 -26.21 -10.63 -72.09
C PRO A 192 -27.29 -11.73 -71.85
N THR A 193 -28.43 -11.35 -71.24
CA THR A 193 -29.77 -12.05 -71.27
C THR A 193 -29.90 -13.42 -70.55
N LYS A 194 -31.10 -13.90 -70.13
CA LYS A 194 -32.49 -13.42 -70.29
C LYS A 194 -33.35 -13.63 -69.01
N ALA A 195 -34.41 -12.82 -68.90
CA ALA A 195 -35.42 -12.73 -67.84
C ALA A 195 -36.43 -13.89 -67.70
N GLU A 196 -37.14 -13.88 -66.56
CA GLU A 196 -38.60 -14.06 -66.36
C GLU A 196 -38.98 -13.41 -65.01
N GLU A 197 -40.24 -13.11 -64.68
CA GLU A 197 -41.18 -12.07 -65.16
C GLU A 197 -42.51 -12.21 -64.37
N SER A 198 -43.00 -11.15 -63.73
CA SER A 198 -44.38 -10.92 -63.24
C SER A 198 -44.39 -9.59 -62.45
N ALA A 199 -44.92 -8.48 -62.98
CA ALA A 199 -46.33 -8.06 -62.90
C ALA A 199 -46.87 -8.02 -61.45
N ALA A 200 -47.17 -6.89 -60.78
CA ALA A 200 -47.53 -5.50 -61.15
C ALA A 200 -49.03 -5.24 -61.47
N GLU A 201 -49.63 -4.29 -60.73
CA GLU A 201 -50.93 -3.63 -60.99
C GLU A 201 -50.89 -2.20 -60.39
N GLU A 202 -51.76 -1.28 -60.83
CA GLU A 202 -51.49 0.17 -60.84
C GLU A 202 -52.30 1.04 -59.84
N ALA A 203 -52.09 2.37 -59.93
CA ALA A 203 -52.56 3.47 -59.07
C ALA A 203 -54.01 3.94 -59.45
N PRO A 204 -54.57 5.16 -59.14
CA PRO A 204 -53.91 6.43 -58.72
C PRO A 204 -54.63 7.36 -57.69
N THR A 205 -53.90 8.44 -57.33
CA THR A 205 -54.33 9.82 -56.95
C THR A 205 -55.29 10.08 -55.78
N GLU A 206 -54.82 10.88 -54.82
CA GLU A 206 -55.19 12.32 -54.72
C GLU A 206 -54.01 13.14 -54.11
N GLU A 207 -54.01 14.47 -54.22
CA GLU A 207 -52.88 15.37 -53.85
C GLU A 207 -53.19 16.25 -52.61
N LEU A 208 -52.17 16.57 -51.79
CA LEU A 208 -51.63 17.94 -51.57
C LEU A 208 -50.82 18.12 -50.25
N SER A 209 -49.93 19.14 -50.30
CA SER A 209 -49.29 19.91 -49.19
C SER A 209 -48.45 19.20 -48.11
N GLU A 210 -47.16 19.56 -48.06
CA GLU A 210 -46.39 20.15 -46.93
C GLU A 210 -46.49 19.47 -45.52
N GLU A 211 -45.43 19.22 -44.74
CA GLU A 211 -44.13 19.92 -44.59
C GLU A 211 -43.03 18.98 -43.98
N GLU A 212 -41.74 19.38 -44.05
CA GLU A 212 -40.51 18.83 -43.40
C GLU A 212 -40.38 17.37 -42.88
N ALA A 213 -39.48 16.56 -43.48
CA ALA A 213 -38.52 15.64 -42.81
C ALA A 213 -37.56 14.92 -43.79
N ALA A 214 -36.44 14.35 -43.28
CA ALA A 214 -35.49 13.42 -43.92
C ALA A 214 -34.59 13.95 -45.08
N GLU A 215 -33.32 13.55 -45.28
CA GLU A 215 -32.33 12.83 -44.45
C GLU A 215 -30.87 13.15 -44.95
N ALA A 216 -29.85 12.61 -44.28
CA ALA A 216 -28.40 12.75 -44.50
C ALA A 216 -27.89 12.17 -45.86
N PRO A 217 -26.57 12.23 -46.25
CA PRO A 217 -25.40 12.57 -45.43
C PRO A 217 -24.23 13.38 -46.08
N ALA A 218 -23.43 14.05 -45.22
CA ALA A 218 -21.97 14.19 -45.39
C ALA A 218 -21.28 14.60 -44.06
N GLU A 219 -20.09 14.03 -43.84
CA GLU A 219 -19.04 14.31 -42.85
C GLU A 219 -19.19 15.44 -41.81
N GLY A 220 -19.01 15.09 -40.53
CA GLY A 220 -18.74 16.05 -39.45
C GLY A 220 -19.07 15.49 -38.06
N SER A 221 -18.08 14.95 -37.34
CA SER A 221 -18.27 14.36 -36.00
C SER A 221 -18.44 15.42 -34.91
N PRO A 222 -19.55 15.44 -34.14
CA PRO A 222 -19.61 16.06 -32.82
C PRO A 222 -19.37 14.99 -31.76
N ALA A 223 -18.60 15.31 -30.72
CA ALA A 223 -18.66 14.51 -29.49
C ALA A 223 -19.97 14.84 -28.78
N GLU A 224 -20.79 13.84 -28.44
CA GLU A 224 -21.83 14.04 -27.43
C GLU A 224 -21.16 14.27 -26.08
N GLU A 225 -21.07 15.53 -25.68
CA GLU A 225 -20.82 15.92 -24.29
C GLU A 225 -22.01 15.47 -23.44
N THR A 226 -22.05 14.17 -23.11
CA THR A 226 -22.90 13.66 -22.05
C THR A 226 -22.46 14.33 -20.77
N GLU A 227 -23.26 15.27 -20.27
CA GLU A 227 -23.09 15.85 -18.95
C GLU A 227 -23.06 14.72 -17.90
N GLU A 228 -21.86 14.39 -17.41
CA GLU A 228 -21.73 13.49 -16.26
C GLU A 228 -22.25 14.26 -15.04
N GLU A 229 -23.42 13.84 -14.52
CA GLU A 229 -23.86 14.15 -13.15
C GLU A 229 -22.78 13.67 -12.17
N THR A 230 -21.76 14.49 -12.01
CA THR A 230 -20.61 14.23 -11.18
C THR A 230 -21.07 14.42 -9.75
N GLU A 231 -21.21 13.33 -8.99
CA GLU A 231 -21.37 13.46 -7.55
C GLU A 231 -20.21 14.30 -7.01
N GLU A 232 -20.50 15.49 -6.46
CA GLU A 232 -19.48 16.35 -5.86
C GLU A 232 -18.85 15.61 -4.67
N GLU A 233 -17.69 14.99 -4.92
CA GLU A 233 -16.90 14.35 -3.88
C GLU A 233 -16.39 15.43 -2.92
N ASP A 234 -16.92 15.46 -1.69
CA ASP A 234 -16.36 16.28 -0.63
C ASP A 234 -14.92 15.80 -0.37
N GLU A 235 -13.95 16.50 -0.97
CA GLU A 235 -12.52 16.27 -0.77
C GLU A 235 -12.09 16.45 0.70
N ASN A 236 -12.94 17.08 1.52
CA ASN A 236 -12.76 17.28 2.94
C ASN A 236 -13.40 16.15 3.78
N GLU A 237 -14.26 15.29 3.22
CA GLU A 237 -14.73 14.06 3.86
C GLU A 237 -13.62 13.00 3.87
N THR A 238 -13.29 12.51 5.05
CA THR A 238 -12.16 11.60 5.29
C THR A 238 -12.50 10.15 4.98
N SER A 239 -11.72 9.50 4.12
CA SER A 239 -11.94 8.12 3.65
C SER A 239 -11.21 7.06 4.48
N GLU A 240 -11.70 5.81 4.48
CA GLU A 240 -10.85 4.69 4.89
C GLU A 240 -9.65 4.58 3.94
N GLY A 241 -8.45 4.50 4.51
CA GLY A 241 -7.18 4.56 3.80
C GLY A 241 -6.58 5.97 3.71
N ASP A 242 -7.27 7.01 4.17
CA ASP A 242 -6.68 8.34 4.29
C ASP A 242 -5.56 8.34 5.33
N GLU A 243 -4.42 8.86 4.91
CA GLU A 243 -3.27 9.04 5.78
C GLU A 243 -3.24 10.46 6.29
N ILE A 244 -3.24 10.58 7.61
CA ILE A 244 -3.21 11.84 8.34
C ILE A 244 -1.88 11.89 9.08
N ASP A 245 -0.87 12.46 8.42
CA ASP A 245 0.41 12.79 9.04
C ASP A 245 0.23 14.13 9.77
N ASN A 246 0.55 14.18 11.07
CA ASN A 246 0.40 15.39 11.90
C ASN A 246 1.80 15.90 12.29
N ALA A 247 1.98 17.21 12.42
CA ALA A 247 3.19 17.85 12.92
C ALA A 247 2.88 19.02 13.85
N LEU A 248 3.84 19.35 14.72
CA LEU A 248 3.83 20.54 15.56
C LEU A 248 4.96 21.47 15.11
N VAL A 249 4.60 22.65 14.63
CA VAL A 249 5.55 23.72 14.29
C VAL A 249 5.54 24.73 15.44
N THR A 250 6.67 24.84 16.13
CA THR A 250 6.84 25.82 17.21
C THR A 250 7.62 27.01 16.67
N LEU A 251 6.96 28.16 16.56
CA LEU A 251 7.56 29.41 16.10
C LEU A 251 8.66 29.88 17.07
N VAL A 252 9.56 30.74 16.59
CA VAL A 252 10.60 31.38 17.42
C VAL A 252 9.99 32.21 18.56
N SER A 253 8.74 32.66 18.42
CA SER A 253 7.93 33.30 19.48
C SER A 253 7.47 32.35 20.60
N GLY A 254 7.71 31.04 20.46
CA GLY A 254 7.14 29.98 21.31
C GLY A 254 5.70 29.59 20.99
N THR A 255 5.04 30.30 20.06
CA THR A 255 3.66 30.02 19.61
C THR A 255 3.59 28.71 18.85
N LYS A 256 2.55 27.92 19.10
CA LYS A 256 2.37 26.59 18.48
C LYS A 256 1.37 26.63 17.34
N VAL A 257 1.80 26.11 16.19
CA VAL A 257 0.98 25.81 15.01
C VAL A 257 0.96 24.30 14.84
N PHE A 258 -0.23 23.71 14.90
CA PHE A 258 -0.41 22.31 14.55
C PHE A 258 -0.69 22.22 13.05
N VAL A 259 -0.06 21.26 12.40
CA VAL A 259 -0.15 21.04 10.96
C VAL A 259 -0.63 19.62 10.70
N GLN A 260 -1.56 19.48 9.76
CA GLN A 260 -2.08 18.20 9.31
C GLN A 260 -1.93 18.10 7.79
N TYR A 261 -1.19 17.09 7.34
CA TYR A 261 -1.01 16.78 5.94
C TYR A 261 -2.00 15.68 5.54
N ARG A 262 -2.90 15.97 4.59
CA ARG A 262 -3.78 14.96 3.97
C ARG A 262 -3.26 14.63 2.57
N ARG A 263 -2.87 13.37 2.36
CA ARG A 263 -2.43 12.86 1.05
C ARG A 263 -3.63 12.50 0.17
N SER A 264 -3.56 12.86 -1.11
CA SER A 264 -4.42 12.28 -2.17
C SER A 264 -4.14 10.79 -2.37
N PHE A 265 -4.97 10.11 -3.17
CA PHE A 265 -4.71 8.76 -3.67
C PHE A 265 -3.33 8.66 -4.35
N ARG A 266 -3.03 9.56 -5.31
CA ARG A 266 -1.75 9.61 -6.01
C ARG A 266 -0.56 9.79 -5.04
N ALA A 267 -0.65 10.71 -4.07
CA ALA A 267 0.41 10.89 -3.09
C ALA A 267 0.63 9.66 -2.18
N ARG A 268 -0.43 8.94 -1.80
CA ARG A 268 -0.32 7.68 -1.01
C ARG A 268 0.36 6.56 -1.81
N LEU A 269 0.11 6.49 -3.12
CA LEU A 269 0.69 5.50 -4.04
C LEU A 269 2.13 5.83 -4.45
N ILE A 270 2.44 7.12 -4.70
CA ILE A 270 3.81 7.58 -4.97
C ILE A 270 4.74 7.29 -3.78
N GLN A 271 4.25 7.51 -2.55
CA GLN A 271 4.97 7.25 -1.31
C GLN A 271 4.76 5.83 -0.72
N SER A 272 4.20 4.89 -1.48
CA SER A 272 4.14 3.48 -1.05
C SER A 272 5.44 2.72 -1.35
N ASP A 273 5.55 1.53 -0.75
CA ASP A 273 6.51 0.51 -1.12
C ASP A 273 6.28 -0.02 -2.55
N GLU A 274 7.35 -0.52 -3.17
CA GLU A 274 7.37 -0.96 -4.57
C GLU A 274 6.42 -2.15 -4.81
N ASP A 275 6.34 -3.09 -3.85
CA ASP A 275 5.35 -4.15 -3.81
C ASP A 275 3.92 -3.62 -4.04
N MET A 276 3.53 -2.50 -3.41
CA MET A 276 2.19 -1.93 -3.56
C MET A 276 1.99 -1.22 -4.89
N LYS A 277 3.05 -0.67 -5.50
CA LYS A 277 3.02 -0.13 -6.87
C LYS A 277 2.85 -1.24 -7.90
N GLU A 278 3.55 -2.36 -7.72
CA GLU A 278 3.37 -3.58 -8.51
C GLU A 278 1.95 -4.13 -8.38
N TYR A 279 1.44 -4.29 -7.15
CA TYR A 279 0.06 -4.73 -6.93
C TYR A 279 -0.97 -3.75 -7.52
N TYR A 280 -0.72 -2.43 -7.50
CA TYR A 280 -1.63 -1.46 -8.12
C TYR A 280 -1.63 -1.58 -9.64
N ASN A 281 -0.45 -1.54 -10.29
CA ASN A 281 -0.36 -1.69 -11.75
C ASN A 281 -1.01 -2.98 -12.25
N ARG A 282 -0.84 -4.08 -11.50
CA ARG A 282 -1.48 -5.37 -11.80
C ARG A 282 -2.99 -5.37 -11.55
N LEU A 283 -3.47 -4.71 -10.50
CA LEU A 283 -4.91 -4.60 -10.19
C LEU A 283 -5.64 -3.72 -11.20
N ARG A 284 -5.00 -2.59 -11.58
CA ARG A 284 -5.43 -1.67 -12.65
C ARG A 284 -5.49 -2.40 -13.99
N SER A 285 -4.46 -3.17 -14.34
CA SER A 285 -4.43 -3.96 -15.58
C SER A 285 -5.54 -5.02 -15.61
N GLU A 286 -5.81 -5.69 -14.49
CA GLU A 286 -6.93 -6.65 -14.40
C GLU A 286 -8.28 -5.93 -14.54
N LEU A 287 -8.51 -4.81 -13.85
CA LEU A 287 -9.75 -4.04 -13.95
C LEU A 287 -10.00 -3.47 -15.36
N LEU A 288 -8.96 -2.98 -16.04
CA LEU A 288 -9.02 -2.48 -17.42
C LEU A 288 -9.02 -3.59 -18.48
N SER A 289 -8.80 -4.85 -18.09
CA SER A 289 -8.96 -6.00 -18.99
C SER A 289 -10.43 -6.37 -19.25
N TYR A 290 -11.40 -5.67 -18.67
CA TYR A 290 -12.83 -5.89 -18.92
C TYR A 290 -13.40 -4.82 -19.85
N ALA A 291 -14.10 -5.25 -20.90
CA ALA A 291 -14.57 -4.38 -21.97
C ALA A 291 -15.53 -3.31 -21.45
N GLY A 292 -15.27 -2.05 -21.81
CA GLY A 292 -16.11 -0.90 -21.43
C GLY A 292 -15.82 -0.31 -20.04
N VAL A 293 -14.87 -0.86 -19.27
CA VAL A 293 -14.36 -0.22 -18.06
C VAL A 293 -13.53 1.01 -18.41
N LYS A 294 -13.77 2.13 -17.73
CA LYS A 294 -12.98 3.36 -17.80
C LYS A 294 -12.40 3.70 -16.42
N GLU A 295 -11.13 4.11 -16.38
CA GLU A 295 -10.40 4.61 -15.21
C GLU A 295 -10.67 6.12 -15.00
N ARG A 296 -10.80 6.54 -13.73
CA ARG A 296 -10.84 7.95 -13.31
C ARG A 296 -10.25 8.08 -11.90
N VAL A 297 -9.09 8.71 -11.81
CA VAL A 297 -8.43 9.02 -10.52
C VAL A 297 -9.03 10.29 -9.90
N SER A 298 -9.53 10.20 -8.68
CA SER A 298 -10.00 11.32 -7.84
C SER A 298 -9.00 11.65 -6.72
N TRP A 299 -9.33 12.63 -5.87
CA TRP A 299 -8.55 12.89 -4.66
C TRP A 299 -8.48 11.67 -3.73
N ASN A 300 -9.59 10.96 -3.58
CA ASN A 300 -9.79 9.96 -2.53
C ASN A 300 -9.44 8.53 -2.97
N TYR A 301 -9.61 8.22 -4.26
CA TYR A 301 -9.43 6.88 -4.81
C TYR A 301 -9.20 6.94 -6.33
N ASP A 302 -8.80 5.82 -6.90
CA ASP A 302 -8.98 5.52 -8.31
C ASP A 302 -10.32 4.80 -8.52
N SER A 303 -11.05 5.11 -9.59
CA SER A 303 -12.41 4.63 -9.82
C SER A 303 -12.58 4.04 -11.22
N PHE A 304 -13.30 2.93 -11.29
CA PHE A 304 -13.48 2.13 -12.49
C PHE A 304 -14.97 2.00 -12.78
N ASN A 305 -15.42 2.60 -13.89
CA ASN A 305 -16.84 2.70 -14.24
C ASN A 305 -17.14 2.01 -15.57
N VAL A 306 -18.31 1.38 -15.69
CA VAL A 306 -18.86 0.85 -16.94
C VAL A 306 -20.05 1.72 -17.34
N GLY A 307 -19.84 2.62 -18.29
CA GLY A 307 -20.77 3.70 -18.58
C GLY A 307 -21.10 4.51 -17.32
N ARG A 308 -22.39 4.67 -17.01
CA ARG A 308 -22.86 5.39 -15.80
C ARG A 308 -22.88 4.55 -14.51
N LYS A 309 -22.34 3.32 -14.50
CA LYS A 309 -22.30 2.45 -13.31
C LYS A 309 -20.89 2.34 -12.74
N GLN A 310 -20.74 2.56 -11.45
CA GLN A 310 -19.49 2.22 -10.74
C GLN A 310 -19.32 0.70 -10.72
N PHE A 311 -18.13 0.22 -11.11
CA PHE A 311 -17.78 -1.21 -11.16
C PHE A 311 -16.78 -1.55 -10.03
N ALA A 312 -15.75 -0.74 -9.87
CA ALA A 312 -14.82 -0.82 -8.74
C ALA A 312 -14.31 0.57 -8.29
N LYS A 313 -13.79 0.64 -7.07
CA LYS A 313 -12.90 1.73 -6.61
C LYS A 313 -11.68 1.13 -5.93
N VAL A 314 -10.51 1.75 -6.08
CA VAL A 314 -9.25 1.34 -5.45
C VAL A 314 -8.73 2.51 -4.62
N ASN A 315 -8.47 2.29 -3.34
CA ASN A 315 -7.71 3.22 -2.50
C ASN A 315 -6.35 2.62 -2.11
N ALA A 316 -5.34 3.47 -1.92
CA ALA A 316 -3.97 3.09 -1.57
C ALA A 316 -3.62 3.57 -0.16
N ASN A 317 -2.79 2.79 0.54
CA ASN A 317 -2.19 3.09 1.82
C ASN A 317 -0.76 2.51 1.79
N ARG A 318 0.20 3.08 2.56
CA ARG A 318 1.64 2.78 2.60
C ARG A 318 2.06 1.30 2.76
N ARG A 319 1.12 0.35 2.90
CA ARG A 319 1.33 -1.11 3.03
C ARG A 319 0.16 -1.98 2.50
N SER A 320 -0.83 -1.39 1.83
CA SER A 320 -2.02 -2.14 1.37
C SER A 320 -2.90 -1.34 0.41
N LEU A 321 -3.45 -2.01 -0.60
CA LEU A 321 -4.57 -1.49 -1.37
C LEU A 321 -5.90 -1.92 -0.74
N ILE A 322 -6.92 -1.08 -0.88
CA ILE A 322 -8.30 -1.35 -0.48
C ILE A 322 -9.15 -1.32 -1.75
N LEU A 323 -9.72 -2.46 -2.11
CA LEU A 323 -10.56 -2.64 -3.29
C LEU A 323 -12.03 -2.64 -2.86
N TYR A 324 -12.84 -1.84 -3.53
CA TYR A 324 -14.29 -1.78 -3.39
C TYR A 324 -14.91 -2.30 -4.68
N LEU A 325 -15.86 -3.22 -4.62
CA LEU A 325 -16.47 -3.87 -5.78
C LEU A 325 -17.99 -3.76 -5.77
N ALA A 326 -18.58 -3.61 -6.96
CA ALA A 326 -20.02 -3.66 -7.23
C ALA A 326 -20.58 -5.10 -7.13
N LEU A 327 -20.32 -5.77 -6.01
CA LEU A 327 -20.81 -7.11 -5.67
C LEU A 327 -21.82 -7.04 -4.53
N PRO A 328 -22.97 -7.73 -4.62
CA PRO A 328 -23.85 -7.95 -3.48
C PRO A 328 -23.12 -8.70 -2.34
N PRO A 329 -23.03 -8.12 -1.12
CA PRO A 329 -22.31 -8.72 0.01
C PRO A 329 -22.80 -10.14 0.38
N ALA A 330 -24.11 -10.40 0.27
CA ALA A 330 -24.73 -11.67 0.62
C ALA A 330 -24.37 -12.84 -0.32
N GLU A 331 -23.68 -12.59 -1.43
CA GLU A 331 -23.26 -13.61 -2.40
C GLU A 331 -21.74 -13.87 -2.36
N VAL A 332 -20.99 -13.15 -1.53
CA VAL A 332 -19.53 -13.29 -1.41
C VAL A 332 -19.16 -14.24 -0.26
N ASP A 333 -18.31 -15.21 -0.55
CA ASP A 333 -17.85 -16.24 0.39
C ASP A 333 -17.02 -15.64 1.55
N GLU A 334 -17.35 -16.01 2.79
CA GLU A 334 -16.65 -15.57 4.01
C GLU A 334 -15.14 -15.86 3.98
N LYS A 335 -14.66 -16.83 3.18
CA LYS A 335 -13.22 -17.11 2.98
C LYS A 335 -12.42 -15.88 2.54
N TYR A 336 -13.07 -14.91 1.89
CA TYR A 336 -12.45 -13.68 1.42
C TYR A 336 -12.24 -12.65 2.54
N ALA A 337 -12.83 -12.83 3.73
CA ALA A 337 -12.70 -11.90 4.87
C ALA A 337 -12.95 -10.42 4.49
N PHE A 338 -13.86 -10.21 3.53
CA PHE A 338 -14.31 -8.90 3.08
C PHE A 338 -15.17 -8.23 4.15
N ARG A 339 -15.56 -6.97 3.92
CA ARG A 339 -16.56 -6.27 4.73
C ARG A 339 -17.61 -5.62 3.85
N ASP A 340 -18.83 -5.57 4.36
CA ASP A 340 -19.92 -4.78 3.79
C ASP A 340 -19.75 -3.31 4.24
N VAL A 341 -19.73 -2.39 3.27
CA VAL A 341 -19.71 -0.93 3.49
C VAL A 341 -20.90 -0.22 2.84
N SER A 342 -21.98 -0.94 2.52
CA SER A 342 -23.20 -0.40 1.90
C SER A 342 -23.90 0.70 2.71
N GLU A 343 -23.72 0.75 4.04
CA GLU A 343 -24.20 1.86 4.87
C GLU A 343 -23.57 3.22 4.50
N LYS A 344 -22.40 3.24 3.84
CA LYS A 344 -21.65 4.46 3.52
C LYS A 344 -22.01 4.94 2.11
N LYS A 345 -22.63 6.13 1.98
CA LYS A 345 -23.10 6.70 0.69
C LYS A 345 -22.06 6.56 -0.44
N ARG A 346 -20.81 6.98 -0.16
CA ARG A 346 -19.62 6.93 -1.04
C ARG A 346 -19.32 5.54 -1.65
N TYR A 347 -19.79 4.46 -1.02
CA TYR A 347 -19.57 3.07 -1.41
C TYR A 347 -20.86 2.25 -1.62
N ALA A 348 -22.04 2.87 -1.60
CA ALA A 348 -23.32 2.14 -1.73
C ALA A 348 -23.44 1.36 -3.06
N ALA A 349 -22.80 1.84 -4.14
CA ALA A 349 -22.71 1.16 -5.43
C ALA A 349 -21.56 0.13 -5.52
N VAL A 350 -20.60 0.16 -4.60
CA VAL A 350 -19.42 -0.73 -4.54
C VAL A 350 -19.22 -1.32 -3.12
N PRO A 351 -20.23 -2.02 -2.56
CA PRO A 351 -20.33 -2.28 -1.13
C PRO A 351 -19.40 -3.38 -0.59
N VAL A 352 -18.76 -4.19 -1.44
CA VAL A 352 -17.82 -5.23 -1.00
C VAL A 352 -16.41 -4.64 -0.90
N ARG A 353 -15.97 -4.40 0.34
CA ARG A 353 -14.67 -3.79 0.69
C ARG A 353 -13.66 -4.87 1.08
N TYR A 354 -12.67 -5.08 0.23
CA TYR A 354 -11.62 -6.09 0.34
C TYR A 354 -10.22 -5.46 0.52
N LYS A 355 -9.25 -6.17 1.10
CA LYS A 355 -7.89 -5.63 1.39
C LYS A 355 -6.78 -6.48 0.76
N VAL A 356 -6.00 -5.87 -0.13
CA VAL A 356 -4.79 -6.46 -0.73
C VAL A 356 -3.58 -6.08 0.11
N THR A 357 -2.75 -7.08 0.44
CA THR A 357 -1.59 -6.95 1.36
C THR A 357 -0.42 -7.85 0.95
N GLY A 358 -0.45 -8.42 -0.25
CA GLY A 358 0.50 -9.45 -0.70
C GLY A 358 -0.13 -10.48 -1.63
N SER A 359 0.69 -11.40 -2.16
CA SER A 359 0.34 -12.20 -3.35
C SER A 359 -0.84 -13.17 -3.16
N ARG A 360 -1.15 -13.62 -1.93
CA ARG A 360 -2.37 -14.42 -1.67
C ARG A 360 -3.61 -13.54 -1.71
N SER A 361 -3.59 -12.38 -1.05
CA SER A 361 -4.73 -11.48 -1.04
C SER A 361 -4.94 -10.82 -2.41
N PHE A 362 -3.89 -10.63 -3.21
CA PHE A 362 -4.01 -10.22 -4.62
C PHE A 362 -4.79 -11.23 -5.47
N LYS A 363 -4.49 -12.55 -5.38
CA LYS A 363 -5.25 -13.57 -6.14
C LYS A 363 -6.74 -13.57 -5.83
N TYR A 364 -7.08 -13.42 -4.55
CA TYR A 364 -8.47 -13.27 -4.11
C TYR A 364 -9.12 -11.96 -4.58
N ALA A 365 -8.36 -10.90 -4.84
CA ALA A 365 -8.90 -9.70 -5.50
C ALA A 365 -9.26 -9.99 -6.96
N CYS A 366 -8.42 -10.72 -7.70
CA CYS A 366 -8.75 -11.17 -9.07
C CYS A 366 -10.01 -12.05 -9.08
N GLU A 367 -10.09 -13.08 -8.22
CA GLU A 367 -11.28 -13.93 -8.09
C GLU A 367 -12.57 -13.11 -7.83
N LEU A 368 -12.48 -12.01 -7.06
CA LEU A 368 -13.60 -11.12 -6.78
C LEU A 368 -13.91 -10.16 -7.94
N ILE A 369 -12.89 -9.70 -8.69
CA ILE A 369 -13.09 -8.90 -9.91
C ILE A 369 -13.77 -9.74 -11.00
N GLU A 370 -13.35 -10.99 -11.20
CA GLU A 370 -14.00 -11.96 -12.09
C GLU A 370 -15.49 -12.13 -11.74
N GLN A 371 -15.81 -12.28 -10.46
CA GLN A 371 -17.21 -12.36 -9.97
C GLN A 371 -17.99 -11.06 -10.21
N ALA A 372 -17.37 -9.89 -10.08
CA ALA A 372 -18.00 -8.61 -10.36
C ALA A 372 -18.28 -8.44 -11.86
N ALA A 373 -17.29 -8.75 -12.71
CA ALA A 373 -17.37 -8.66 -14.16
C ALA A 373 -18.44 -9.59 -14.72
N ALA A 374 -18.55 -10.81 -14.19
CA ALA A 374 -19.59 -11.76 -14.55
C ALA A 374 -21.01 -11.24 -14.26
N LYS A 375 -21.21 -10.44 -13.20
CA LYS A 375 -22.51 -9.80 -12.90
C LYS A 375 -22.81 -8.57 -13.76
N PHE A 376 -21.77 -7.89 -14.25
CA PHE A 376 -21.91 -6.80 -15.21
C PHE A 376 -22.03 -7.30 -16.66
N GLY A 377 -21.71 -8.57 -16.93
CA GLY A 377 -21.72 -9.17 -18.26
C GLY A 377 -20.57 -8.69 -19.14
N LEU A 378 -19.39 -8.44 -18.56
CA LEU A 378 -18.24 -7.85 -19.27
C LEU A 378 -17.39 -8.93 -19.95
N ASP A 379 -17.09 -8.73 -21.23
CA ASP A 379 -16.10 -9.53 -21.95
C ASP A 379 -14.67 -9.22 -21.46
N TYR A 380 -13.85 -10.26 -21.29
CA TYR A 380 -12.43 -10.11 -20.97
C TYR A 380 -11.60 -9.89 -22.25
N LYS A 381 -11.00 -8.71 -22.36
CA LYS A 381 -9.98 -8.35 -23.36
C LYS A 381 -8.76 -7.80 -22.65
N ARG A 382 -7.77 -8.67 -22.44
CA ARG A 382 -6.48 -8.35 -21.79
C ARG A 382 -5.94 -6.97 -22.15
N PHE A 383 -5.68 -6.19 -21.11
CA PHE A 383 -5.00 -4.91 -21.12
C PHE A 383 -3.77 -5.00 -20.20
N GLU A 384 -2.60 -4.61 -20.71
CA GLU A 384 -1.35 -4.61 -19.95
C GLU A 384 -0.65 -3.25 -20.15
N GLU A 385 -0.77 -2.38 -19.14
CA GLU A 385 -0.07 -1.08 -19.09
C GLU A 385 0.47 -0.85 -17.68
N THR A 386 1.79 -0.87 -17.56
CA THR A 386 2.51 -0.57 -16.32
C THR A 386 2.78 0.93 -16.26
N LEU A 387 2.22 1.62 -15.26
CA LEU A 387 2.59 3.01 -14.99
C LEU A 387 3.92 3.05 -14.22
N GLU A 388 4.86 3.88 -14.68
CA GLU A 388 6.04 4.23 -13.88
C GLU A 388 5.63 5.20 -12.76
N ILE A 389 5.83 4.78 -11.51
CA ILE A 389 5.44 5.54 -10.32
C ILE A 389 6.71 5.77 -9.47
N PRO A 390 7.61 6.69 -9.87
CA PRO A 390 8.78 7.03 -9.06
C PRO A 390 8.36 7.50 -7.66
N TYR A 391 9.23 7.34 -6.66
CA TYR A 391 9.00 7.91 -5.34
C TYR A 391 9.32 9.42 -5.37
N GLU A 392 8.45 10.23 -4.77
CA GLU A 392 8.64 11.67 -4.62
C GLU A 392 8.54 12.12 -3.17
N GLU A 393 9.33 13.13 -2.81
CA GLU A 393 9.32 13.70 -1.47
C GLU A 393 8.07 14.54 -1.19
N ARG A 394 7.73 14.64 0.10
CA ARG A 394 6.53 15.34 0.58
C ARG A 394 6.42 16.77 0.03
N GLU A 395 7.53 17.49 -0.10
CA GLU A 395 7.58 18.87 -0.57
C GLU A 395 7.25 19.00 -2.07
N ALA A 396 7.67 18.04 -2.90
CA ALA A 396 7.28 17.98 -4.30
C ALA A 396 5.78 17.72 -4.43
N LEU A 397 5.24 16.80 -3.64
CA LEU A 397 3.82 16.45 -3.63
C LEU A 397 2.92 17.57 -3.08
N ILE A 398 3.40 18.40 -2.13
CA ILE A 398 2.72 19.64 -1.73
C ILE A 398 2.73 20.65 -2.88
N LYS A 399 3.87 20.85 -3.55
CA LYS A 399 4.00 21.80 -4.68
C LYS A 399 3.17 21.38 -5.91
N GLN A 400 2.95 20.07 -6.12
CA GLN A 400 2.00 19.52 -7.08
C GLN A 400 0.53 19.55 -6.62
N LYS A 401 0.25 20.05 -5.40
CA LYS A 401 -1.06 20.03 -4.72
C LYS A 401 -1.63 18.62 -4.48
N LEU A 402 -0.82 17.56 -4.57
CA LEU A 402 -1.21 16.18 -4.27
C LEU A 402 -1.26 15.88 -2.75
N ILE A 403 -0.78 16.82 -1.91
CA ILE A 403 -0.94 16.84 -0.46
C ILE A 403 -1.52 18.21 -0.08
N LYS A 404 -2.61 18.23 0.69
CA LYS A 404 -3.20 19.46 1.26
C LYS A 404 -2.67 19.68 2.67
N VAL A 405 -2.27 20.91 3.00
CA VAL A 405 -1.75 21.27 4.32
C VAL A 405 -2.79 22.08 5.10
N TYR A 406 -3.25 21.53 6.23
CA TYR A 406 -4.19 22.21 7.13
C TYR A 406 -3.44 22.64 8.39
N ALA A 407 -3.21 23.95 8.55
CA ALA A 407 -2.51 24.50 9.71
C ALA A 407 -3.43 25.38 10.58
N LYS A 408 -3.34 25.24 11.91
CA LYS A 408 -3.99 26.11 12.90
C LYS A 408 -3.07 26.40 14.08
N ARG A 409 -3.12 27.63 14.59
CA ARG A 409 -2.50 28.03 15.87
C ARG A 409 -3.24 27.37 17.05
N GLU A 410 -2.58 27.34 18.21
CA GLU A 410 -3.21 27.00 19.50
C GLU A 410 -4.33 27.96 19.95
N THR A 411 -4.44 29.14 19.31
CA THR A 411 -5.58 30.08 19.43
C THR A 411 -6.82 29.65 18.63
N GLY A 412 -6.70 28.65 17.75
CA GLY A 412 -7.75 28.21 16.82
C GLY A 412 -7.71 28.90 15.46
N GLU A 413 -6.91 29.95 15.31
CA GLU A 413 -6.71 30.69 14.05
C GLU A 413 -6.06 29.80 12.99
N THR A 414 -6.60 29.80 11.76
CA THR A 414 -5.98 29.13 10.61
C THR A 414 -4.70 29.84 10.18
N VAL A 415 -3.72 29.06 9.69
CA VAL A 415 -2.45 29.54 9.13
C VAL A 415 -2.37 29.07 7.67
N THR A 416 -1.93 29.92 6.76
CA THR A 416 -1.78 29.54 5.33
C THR A 416 -0.53 28.70 5.08
N GLU A 417 -0.46 28.05 3.92
CA GLU A 417 0.74 27.29 3.51
C GLU A 417 1.97 28.22 3.37
N GLU A 418 1.76 29.44 2.86
CA GLU A 418 2.77 30.51 2.72
C GLU A 418 3.27 31.03 4.08
N GLU A 419 2.36 31.29 5.03
CA GLU A 419 2.75 31.66 6.40
C GLU A 419 3.54 30.55 7.09
N LEU A 420 3.18 29.29 6.84
CA LEU A 420 3.85 28.13 7.43
C LEU A 420 5.26 27.92 6.86
N GLU A 421 5.44 28.02 5.54
CA GLU A 421 6.77 27.97 4.90
C GLU A 421 7.65 29.12 5.44
N LYS A 422 7.11 30.34 5.53
CA LYS A 422 7.81 31.49 6.13
C LYS A 422 8.20 31.28 7.60
N TYR A 423 7.37 30.64 8.43
CA TYR A 423 7.77 30.33 9.81
C TYR A 423 8.91 29.31 9.88
N ILE A 424 8.96 28.35 8.95
CA ILE A 424 10.06 27.38 8.86
C ILE A 424 11.35 28.08 8.40
N GLU A 425 11.28 28.99 7.43
CA GLU A 425 12.40 29.86 7.03
C GLU A 425 12.89 30.77 8.17
N GLU A 426 11.99 31.30 8.99
CA GLU A 426 12.31 32.08 10.20
C GLU A 426 12.91 31.23 11.34
N GLY A 427 13.01 29.91 11.17
CA GLY A 427 13.66 29.00 12.13
C GLY A 427 12.71 28.32 13.13
N ALA A 428 11.41 28.22 12.82
CA ALA A 428 10.48 27.43 13.61
C ALA A 428 10.84 25.93 13.62
N THR A 429 10.73 25.27 14.77
CA THR A 429 11.04 23.83 14.88
C THR A 429 9.84 22.99 14.45
N VAL A 430 10.07 22.05 13.51
CA VAL A 430 9.05 21.12 12.99
C VAL A 430 9.20 19.75 13.65
N GLU A 431 8.33 19.44 14.61
CA GLU A 431 8.24 18.12 15.26
C GLU A 431 7.22 17.25 14.53
N SER A 432 7.64 16.12 13.94
CA SER A 432 6.71 15.12 13.41
C SER A 432 5.98 14.42 14.56
N LEU A 433 4.65 14.45 14.53
CA LEU A 433 3.79 13.73 15.47
C LEU A 433 3.41 12.36 14.89
N SER A 434 2.50 11.65 15.56
CA SER A 434 1.98 10.38 15.05
C SER A 434 1.18 10.57 13.76
N ALA A 435 1.67 9.99 12.67
CA ALA A 435 0.85 9.64 11.51
C ALA A 435 -0.13 8.52 11.87
N TYR A 436 -1.35 8.57 11.33
CA TYR A 436 -2.30 7.46 11.37
C TYR A 436 -3.02 7.28 10.04
N THR A 437 -3.36 6.04 9.69
CA THR A 437 -4.36 5.78 8.65
C THR A 437 -5.74 5.74 9.29
N VAL A 438 -6.73 6.33 8.63
CA VAL A 438 -8.14 6.10 8.94
C VAL A 438 -8.55 4.67 8.54
N THR A 439 -9.18 3.97 9.47
CA THR A 439 -9.74 2.62 9.32
C THR A 439 -11.27 2.69 9.32
N ASP A 440 -11.93 1.70 8.71
CA ASP A 440 -13.38 1.57 8.79
C ASP A 440 -13.88 1.27 10.21
N ARG A 441 -13.09 0.51 10.99
CA ARG A 441 -13.39 0.08 12.35
C ARG A 441 -12.15 0.12 13.23
N VAL A 442 -12.36 0.39 14.53
CA VAL A 442 -11.31 0.48 15.54
C VAL A 442 -11.86 0.09 16.93
N SER A 443 -11.08 -0.66 17.72
CA SER A 443 -11.34 -0.87 19.15
C SER A 443 -10.54 0.10 20.03
N VAL A 444 -10.94 0.26 21.29
CA VAL A 444 -10.23 1.16 22.23
C VAL A 444 -8.74 0.83 22.33
N ASN A 445 -8.39 -0.46 22.37
CA ASN A 445 -7.01 -0.94 22.50
C ASN A 445 -6.17 -0.63 21.25
N GLU A 446 -6.75 -0.80 20.04
CA GLU A 446 -6.09 -0.43 18.79
C GLU A 446 -5.90 1.09 18.71
N ALA A 447 -6.91 1.85 19.12
CA ALA A 447 -6.85 3.31 19.13
C ALA A 447 -5.76 3.85 20.06
N GLU A 448 -5.58 3.25 21.24
CA GLU A 448 -4.51 3.62 22.18
C GLU A 448 -3.10 3.30 21.67
N ILE A 449 -2.95 2.29 20.80
CA ILE A 449 -1.68 1.94 20.14
C ILE A 449 -1.40 2.84 18.93
N LEU A 450 -2.42 3.17 18.14
CA LEU A 450 -2.29 3.90 16.87
C LEU A 450 -2.16 5.42 17.04
N ILE A 451 -2.77 6.01 18.08
CA ILE A 451 -2.73 7.47 18.32
C ILE A 451 -2.24 7.77 19.74
N SER A 452 -1.29 8.69 19.87
CA SER A 452 -0.75 9.10 21.18
C SER A 452 -1.74 9.95 22.00
N ASP A 453 -1.54 10.01 23.31
CA ASP A 453 -2.31 10.92 24.18
C ASP A 453 -2.01 12.41 23.94
N ALA A 454 -0.86 12.74 23.36
CA ALA A 454 -0.55 14.10 22.90
C ALA A 454 -1.40 14.44 21.67
N THR A 455 -1.39 13.57 20.67
CA THR A 455 -2.20 13.69 19.44
C THR A 455 -3.69 13.76 19.76
N ALA A 456 -4.19 12.95 20.69
CA ALA A 456 -5.58 13.02 21.13
C ALA A 456 -5.95 14.37 21.78
N LYS A 457 -5.04 15.00 22.53
CA LYS A 457 -5.25 16.35 23.09
C LYS A 457 -5.23 17.42 21.99
N GLN A 458 -4.34 17.29 21.01
CA GLN A 458 -4.22 18.20 19.87
C GLN A 458 -5.48 18.15 18.99
N LEU A 459 -6.02 16.96 18.70
CA LEU A 459 -7.28 16.81 17.97
C LEU A 459 -8.47 17.47 18.69
N VAL A 460 -8.49 17.52 20.03
CA VAL A 460 -9.50 18.27 20.82
C VAL A 460 -9.27 19.79 20.84
N ALA A 461 -8.05 20.25 20.55
CA ALA A 461 -7.74 21.67 20.39
C ALA A 461 -8.01 22.17 18.96
N LEU A 462 -7.91 21.29 17.96
CA LEU A 462 -8.17 21.57 16.55
C LEU A 462 -9.62 21.39 16.12
N ALA A 463 -10.38 20.63 16.92
CA ALA A 463 -11.83 20.47 16.85
C ALA A 463 -12.54 21.80 16.63
N GLU A 464 -13.57 21.79 15.78
CA GLU A 464 -14.43 22.96 15.60
C GLU A 464 -15.19 23.25 16.89
N GLU A 465 -15.30 24.52 17.27
CA GLU A 465 -15.96 24.93 18.51
C GLU A 465 -17.39 25.40 18.23
N ALA A 466 -18.37 24.60 18.66
CA ALA A 466 -19.78 24.99 18.62
C ALA A 466 -20.12 25.89 19.81
N SER A 467 -20.81 27.01 19.57
CA SER A 467 -21.42 27.81 20.63
C SER A 467 -22.57 27.05 21.30
N ALA A 468 -22.62 27.03 22.62
CA ALA A 468 -23.73 26.42 23.34
C ALA A 468 -25.03 27.23 23.17
N PRO A 469 -26.21 26.58 23.02
CA PRO A 469 -27.48 27.27 23.24
C PRO A 469 -27.54 27.73 24.70
N ARG A 470 -27.77 29.03 24.90
CA ARG A 470 -27.53 29.77 26.15
C ARG A 470 -28.41 29.31 27.33
N ALA A 471 -27.97 28.26 28.02
CA ALA A 471 -28.71 27.62 29.11
C ALA A 471 -28.76 28.49 30.38
N GLN A 472 -29.94 29.00 30.73
CA GLN A 472 -30.12 29.88 31.89
C GLN A 472 -30.06 29.12 33.23
N GLY A 473 -29.12 29.54 34.10
CA GLY A 473 -29.24 29.49 35.57
C GLY A 473 -29.16 28.13 36.28
N ALA A 474 -29.31 27.00 35.59
CA ALA A 474 -29.29 25.67 36.21
C ALA A 474 -27.87 25.11 36.37
N ARG A 475 -27.56 24.50 37.53
CA ARG A 475 -26.32 23.73 37.74
C ARG A 475 -26.27 22.56 36.75
N ALA A 476 -25.43 22.69 35.71
CA ALA A 476 -25.43 21.81 34.56
C ALA A 476 -25.38 20.32 34.94
N LYS A 477 -26.49 19.59 34.68
CA LYS A 477 -26.52 18.15 34.94
C LYS A 477 -25.74 17.46 33.83
N ARG A 478 -24.67 16.77 34.22
CA ARG A 478 -23.72 16.13 33.32
C ARG A 478 -24.04 14.64 33.18
N SER A 479 -24.23 14.19 31.95
CA SER A 479 -24.37 12.77 31.61
C SER A 479 -23.12 12.25 30.89
N TYR A 480 -23.09 10.93 30.65
CA TYR A 480 -22.01 10.24 29.95
C TYR A 480 -22.61 9.35 28.87
N VAL A 481 -21.94 9.22 27.73
CA VAL A 481 -22.32 8.30 26.65
C VAL A 481 -21.08 7.57 26.14
N ASN A 482 -21.23 6.29 25.82
CA ASN A 482 -20.14 5.45 25.33
C ASN A 482 -20.20 5.32 23.80
N LEU A 483 -19.06 5.29 23.11
CA LEU A 483 -19.02 5.22 21.64
C LEU A 483 -19.61 3.94 21.04
N ASP A 484 -19.52 2.79 21.72
CA ASP A 484 -20.23 1.56 21.31
C ASP A 484 -21.76 1.77 21.27
N THR A 485 -22.28 2.47 22.28
CA THR A 485 -23.71 2.83 22.40
C THR A 485 -24.13 3.83 21.32
N VAL A 486 -23.23 4.74 20.90
CA VAL A 486 -23.49 5.67 19.80
C VAL A 486 -23.49 4.92 18.46
N SER A 487 -22.47 4.11 18.14
CA SER A 487 -22.38 3.41 16.85
C SER A 487 -23.57 2.48 16.60
N ALA A 488 -24.08 1.83 17.66
CA ALA A 488 -25.28 0.99 17.58
C ALA A 488 -26.60 1.74 17.36
N ASN A 489 -26.63 3.06 17.50
CA ASN A 489 -27.85 3.88 17.44
C ASN A 489 -27.83 4.95 16.33
N PHE A 490 -26.71 5.14 15.65
CA PHE A 490 -26.51 6.16 14.62
C PHE A 490 -25.97 5.53 13.32
N ARG A 491 -26.15 6.24 12.20
CA ARG A 491 -25.69 5.85 10.86
C ARG A 491 -24.35 6.51 10.52
N GLU A 492 -23.70 6.04 9.47
CA GLU A 492 -22.52 6.72 8.91
C GLU A 492 -22.85 8.19 8.61
N GLY A 493 -21.98 9.11 9.03
CA GLY A 493 -22.12 10.55 8.81
C GLY A 493 -23.14 11.27 9.72
N ASP A 494 -23.87 10.55 10.59
CA ASP A 494 -24.83 11.18 11.51
C ASP A 494 -24.15 12.24 12.41
N ARG A 495 -24.82 13.38 12.59
CA ARG A 495 -24.47 14.38 13.60
C ARG A 495 -25.06 13.98 14.96
N VAL A 496 -24.18 13.82 15.95
CA VAL A 496 -24.50 13.33 17.30
C VAL A 496 -24.36 14.48 18.30
N ASP A 497 -25.45 15.22 18.46
CA ASP A 497 -25.60 16.28 19.46
C ASP A 497 -26.40 15.82 20.71
N LEU A 498 -26.52 16.71 21.69
CA LEU A 498 -27.27 16.48 22.93
C LEU A 498 -28.76 16.18 22.69
N ALA A 499 -29.40 16.83 21.72
CA ALA A 499 -30.82 16.68 21.44
C ALA A 499 -31.11 15.32 20.77
N ALA A 500 -30.27 14.90 19.81
CA ALA A 500 -30.35 13.59 19.17
C ALA A 500 -30.15 12.45 20.19
N LEU A 501 -29.19 12.60 21.12
CA LEU A 501 -28.97 11.64 22.21
C LEU A 501 -30.14 11.59 23.21
N GLN A 502 -30.79 12.73 23.51
CA GLN A 502 -31.99 12.77 24.35
C GLN A 502 -33.23 12.22 23.66
N ALA A 503 -33.38 12.44 22.35
CA ALA A 503 -34.47 11.89 21.55
C ALA A 503 -34.40 10.35 21.46
N LYS A 504 -33.20 9.80 21.25
CA LYS A 504 -32.93 8.35 21.28
C LYS A 504 -32.84 7.77 22.71
N GLY A 505 -33.02 8.59 23.76
CA GLY A 505 -33.03 8.15 25.16
C GLY A 505 -31.68 7.71 25.74
N LEU A 506 -30.58 7.96 25.02
CA LEU A 506 -29.21 7.55 25.39
C LEU A 506 -28.59 8.48 26.44
N VAL A 507 -29.14 9.69 26.59
CA VAL A 507 -28.78 10.71 27.58
C VAL A 507 -30.04 11.19 28.30
N GLU A 508 -29.94 11.55 29.58
CA GLU A 508 -31.08 12.05 30.34
C GLU A 508 -31.70 13.31 29.70
N LYS A 509 -33.05 13.35 29.62
CA LYS A 509 -33.83 14.52 29.16
C LYS A 509 -33.67 15.80 30.01
N LYS A 510 -32.92 15.74 31.10
CA LYS A 510 -32.56 16.87 31.97
C LYS A 510 -31.05 17.17 31.99
N ALA A 511 -30.26 16.46 31.19
CA ALA A 511 -28.87 16.79 30.98
C ALA A 511 -28.76 18.09 30.19
N THR A 512 -27.82 18.95 30.57
CA THR A 512 -27.47 20.17 29.83
C THR A 512 -26.03 20.11 29.32
N ALA A 513 -25.31 19.03 29.63
CA ALA A 513 -23.96 18.75 29.19
C ALA A 513 -23.71 17.25 29.19
N TYR A 514 -22.80 16.77 28.35
CA TYR A 514 -22.34 15.38 28.39
C TYR A 514 -20.83 15.24 28.15
N LYS A 515 -20.29 14.05 28.49
CA LYS A 515 -18.95 13.62 28.10
C LYS A 515 -19.03 12.33 27.30
N VAL A 516 -18.31 12.26 26.18
CA VAL A 516 -18.17 11.04 25.38
C VAL A 516 -17.03 10.19 25.94
N LEU A 517 -17.28 8.89 26.12
CA LEU A 517 -16.35 7.92 26.67
C LEU A 517 -16.02 6.81 25.66
N ALA A 518 -14.79 6.32 25.70
CA ALA A 518 -14.35 5.19 24.90
C ALA A 518 -14.80 3.86 25.52
N ARG A 519 -15.41 3.00 24.72
CA ARG A 519 -15.79 1.64 25.09
C ARG A 519 -16.02 0.82 23.82
N GLY A 520 -15.67 -0.47 23.86
CA GLY A 520 -15.95 -1.41 22.78
C GLY A 520 -15.20 -1.07 21.49
N SER A 521 -15.96 -0.82 20.43
CA SER A 521 -15.48 -0.52 19.09
C SER A 521 -16.33 0.56 18.43
N LEU A 522 -15.70 1.41 17.62
CA LEU A 522 -16.38 2.29 16.68
C LEU A 522 -16.12 1.77 15.26
N ASP A 523 -17.17 1.67 14.46
CA ASP A 523 -17.18 1.17 13.08
C ASP A 523 -17.82 2.15 12.09
N LYS A 524 -18.02 3.40 12.54
CA LYS A 524 -18.70 4.45 11.79
C LYS A 524 -18.01 5.79 11.92
N SER A 525 -17.92 6.52 10.82
CA SER A 525 -17.60 7.95 10.84
C SER A 525 -18.81 8.71 11.38
N LEU A 526 -18.60 9.55 12.39
CA LEU A 526 -19.65 10.31 13.09
C LEU A 526 -19.18 11.73 13.38
N ILE A 527 -20.10 12.70 13.35
CA ILE A 527 -19.83 14.10 13.69
C ILE A 527 -20.37 14.35 15.10
N ILE A 528 -19.52 14.32 16.13
CA ILE A 528 -19.97 14.26 17.54
C ILE A 528 -19.73 15.59 18.25
N GLU A 529 -20.77 16.17 18.85
CA GLU A 529 -20.75 17.51 19.46
C GLU A 529 -20.89 17.44 20.99
N ALA A 530 -19.78 17.41 21.73
CA ALA A 530 -19.84 17.28 23.19
C ALA A 530 -19.04 18.37 23.92
N ASN A 531 -19.40 18.61 25.19
CA ASN A 531 -18.67 19.54 26.04
C ASN A 531 -17.28 19.01 26.46
N ASP A 532 -17.06 17.70 26.31
CA ASP A 532 -15.84 17.01 26.73
C ASP A 532 -15.79 15.58 26.13
N PHE A 533 -14.58 15.05 25.95
CA PHE A 533 -14.30 13.71 25.43
C PHE A 533 -13.23 13.04 26.31
N SER A 534 -13.27 11.72 26.49
CA SER A 534 -12.08 10.98 26.96
C SER A 534 -11.06 10.89 25.83
N LEU A 535 -9.75 10.98 26.11
CA LEU A 535 -8.72 10.94 25.05
C LEU A 535 -8.84 9.71 24.15
N PRO A 536 -9.05 8.47 24.64
CA PRO A 536 -9.23 7.31 23.75
C PRO A 536 -10.51 7.38 22.88
N ALA A 537 -11.51 8.19 23.25
CA ALA A 537 -12.70 8.39 22.42
C ALA A 537 -12.38 9.26 21.21
N VAL A 538 -11.59 10.32 21.40
CA VAL A 538 -11.05 11.16 20.34
C VAL A 538 -10.22 10.32 19.37
N LYS A 539 -9.38 9.41 19.90
CA LYS A 539 -8.59 8.47 19.09
C LYS A 539 -9.50 7.59 18.22
N MET A 540 -10.55 7.00 18.78
CA MET A 540 -11.49 6.17 17.99
C MET A 540 -12.25 6.98 16.92
N ILE A 541 -12.75 8.17 17.26
CA ILE A 541 -13.48 9.04 16.31
C ILE A 541 -12.56 9.44 15.15
N ALA A 542 -11.34 9.90 15.46
CA ALA A 542 -10.37 10.29 14.43
C ALA A 542 -9.91 9.11 13.57
N LEU A 543 -9.69 7.93 14.16
CA LEU A 543 -9.33 6.73 13.41
C LEU A 543 -10.45 6.21 12.50
N THR A 544 -11.72 6.54 12.78
CA THR A 544 -12.85 6.22 11.88
C THR A 544 -13.20 7.35 10.92
N GLY A 545 -12.38 8.41 10.84
CA GLY A 545 -12.61 9.56 9.95
C GLY A 545 -13.71 10.51 10.43
N GLY A 546 -14.24 10.29 11.63
CA GLY A 546 -15.26 11.12 12.25
C GLY A 546 -14.73 12.47 12.73
N LYS A 547 -15.64 13.44 12.89
CA LYS A 547 -15.31 14.80 13.31
C LYS A 547 -15.67 14.99 14.80
N VAL A 548 -14.70 15.52 15.56
CA VAL A 548 -14.89 15.94 16.95
C VAL A 548 -15.23 17.43 16.96
N ILE A 549 -16.38 17.77 17.53
CA ILE A 549 -16.83 19.15 17.72
C ILE A 549 -16.98 19.40 19.21
N LYS A 550 -16.40 20.50 19.69
CA LYS A 550 -16.32 20.82 21.11
C LYS A 550 -17.29 21.93 21.45
N ILE A 551 -18.29 21.64 22.28
CA ILE A 551 -19.24 22.65 22.72
C ILE A 551 -18.55 23.57 23.74
N LYS A 552 -18.35 24.83 23.35
CA LYS A 552 -17.76 25.88 24.18
C LYS A 552 -18.67 26.15 25.38
N LYS A 553 -18.07 26.57 26.50
CA LYS A 553 -18.79 26.78 27.76
C LYS A 553 -18.71 28.25 28.16
N ASP A 554 -19.82 28.96 27.95
CA ASP A 554 -20.11 30.30 28.48
C ASP A 554 -19.97 30.38 30.01
#